data_AF-A0AAU7D7D4-F1
#
_entry.id   AF-A0AAU7D7D4-F1
#
_cell.length_a   1.000
_cell.length_b   1.000
_cell.length_c   1.000
_cell.angle_alpha   90.00
_cell.angle_beta   90.00
_cell.angle_gamma   90.00
#
_symmetry.space_group_name_H-M   'P 1'
#
loop_
_entity.id
_entity.type
_entity.pdbx_description
1 polymer ?
#
loop_
_entity_poly.entity_id
_entity_poly.type
_entity_poly.pdbx_seq_one_letter_code
_entity_poly.pdbx_strand_id
1 'polypeptide(L)'
;MKRWILRILLGAVVAGLLLYLGDWVVFQIRRGPVGVVQVNQLLATPLKGNKMEYDFMGVVPVTCSRSVFPRRGNDACWWVERHKTQWE
;
A
#
# COMPACT_ATOMS: atom_id res chain seq x y z
N MET A 1 30.37 -11.24 17.99
CA MET A 1 29.17 -11.37 17.12
C MET A 1 28.03 -10.42 17.52
N LYS A 2 27.57 -10.40 18.78
CA LYS A 2 26.45 -9.53 19.26
C LYS A 2 26.61 -8.04 18.92
N ARG A 3 27.81 -7.47 19.05
CA ARG A 3 28.12 -6.06 18.68
C ARG A 3 27.97 -5.77 17.18
N TRP A 4 28.33 -6.71 16.31
CA TRP A 4 28.20 -6.55 14.87
C TRP A 4 26.74 -6.65 14.42
N ILE A 5 25.99 -7.61 14.99
CA ILE A 5 24.54 -7.72 14.79
C ILE A 5 23.84 -6.42 15.20
N LEU A 6 24.17 -5.87 16.37
CA LEU A 6 23.61 -4.60 16.84
C LEU A 6 23.92 -3.44 15.89
N ARG A 7 25.14 -3.35 15.35
CA ARG A 7 25.51 -2.30 14.39
C ARG A 7 24.75 -2.45 13.06
N ILE A 8 24.60 -3.67 12.57
CA ILE A 8 23.83 -3.95 11.34
C ILE A 8 22.36 -3.58 11.54
N LEU A 9 21.75 -4.01 12.65
CA LEU A 9 20.38 -3.67 13.00
C LEU A 9 20.19 -2.16 13.10
N LEU A 10 21.08 -1.47 13.81
CA LEU A 10 21.03 -0.01 13.94
C LEU A 10 21.15 0.67 12.57
N GLY A 11 22.09 0.21 11.73
CA GLY A 11 22.24 0.72 10.37
C GLY A 11 20.99 0.53 9.52
N ALA A 12 20.37 -0.65 9.59
CA ALA A 12 19.12 -0.93 8.88
C ALA A 12 17.96 -0.03 9.36
N VAL A 13 17.85 0.19 10.67
CA VAL A 13 16.83 1.10 11.24
C VAL A 13 17.06 2.54 10.78
N VAL A 14 18.29 3.04 10.85
CA VAL A 14 18.64 4.40 10.41
C VAL A 14 18.37 4.57 8.92
N ALA A 15 18.76 3.60 8.09
CA ALA A 15 18.48 3.62 6.66
C ALA A 15 16.96 3.62 6.37
N GLY A 16 16.20 2.79 7.08
CA GLY A 16 14.73 2.75 6.97
C GLY A 16 14.08 4.09 7.35
N LEU A 17 14.55 4.73 8.42
CA LEU A 17 14.08 6.06 8.83
C LEU A 17 14.40 7.13 7.79
N LEU A 18 15.61 7.16 7.24
CA LEU A 18 15.99 8.11 6.20
C LEU A 18 15.15 7.94 4.93
N LEU A 19 14.88 6.70 4.52
CA LEU A 19 13.99 6.43 3.37
C LEU A 19 12.55 6.87 3.65
N TYR A 20 12.03 6.60 4.84
CA TYR A 20 10.69 7.01 5.22
C TYR A 20 10.53 8.53 5.23
N LEU A 21 11.48 9.25 5.85
CA LEU A 21 11.48 10.71 5.94
C LEU A 21 11.71 11.34 4.57
N GLY A 22 12.65 10.84 3.78
CA GLY A 22 12.91 11.31 2.43
C GLY A 22 11.67 11.22 1.55
N ASP A 23 10.98 10.08 1.57
CA ASP A 23 9.72 9.95 0.82
C ASP A 23 8.64 10.92 1.34
N TRP A 24 8.50 11.05 2.67
CA TRP A 24 7.53 11.99 3.23
C TRP A 24 7.80 13.44 2.81
N VAL A 25 9.07 13.88 2.82
CA VAL A 25 9.46 15.21 2.36
C VAL A 25 9.11 15.40 0.88
N VAL A 26 9.47 14.44 0.02
CA VAL A 26 9.13 14.50 -1.42
C VAL A 26 7.61 14.54 -1.63
N PHE A 27 6.87 13.72 -0.89
CA PHE A 27 5.40 13.69 -0.96
C PHE A 27 4.81 15.05 -0.60
N GLN A 28 5.30 15.70 0.45
CA GLN A 28 4.82 17.01 0.88
C GLN A 28 5.23 18.15 -0.07
N ILE A 29 6.48 18.14 -0.57
CA ILE A 29 6.95 19.13 -1.57
C ILE A 29 6.10 19.07 -2.84
N ARG A 30 5.72 17.86 -3.27
CA ARG A 30 4.84 17.63 -4.42
C ARG A 30 3.35 17.82 -4.11
N ARG A 31 3.02 18.42 -2.95
CA ARG A 31 1.66 18.72 -2.47
C ARG A 31 0.74 17.51 -2.36
N GLY A 32 1.29 16.35 -2.04
CA GLY A 32 0.54 15.10 -1.90
C GLY A 32 0.12 14.53 -3.25
N PRO A 33 1.07 14.10 -4.10
CA PRO A 33 0.77 13.58 -5.42
C PRO A 33 -0.08 12.32 -5.28
N VAL A 34 -1.26 12.33 -5.88
CA VAL A 34 -2.16 11.19 -5.97
C VAL A 34 -2.23 10.67 -7.41
N GLY A 35 -2.57 9.40 -7.54
CA GLY A 35 -2.93 8.74 -8.79
C GLY A 35 -4.30 8.09 -8.65
N VAL A 36 -4.86 7.68 -9.77
CA VAL A 36 -6.09 6.87 -9.82
C VAL A 36 -5.76 5.61 -10.59
N VAL A 37 -6.04 4.46 -9.99
CA VAL A 37 -5.87 3.13 -10.59
C VAL A 37 -7.21 2.45 -10.64
N GLN A 38 -7.50 1.81 -11.77
CA GLN A 38 -8.71 1.03 -11.97
C GLN A 38 -8.52 -0.36 -11.36
N VAL A 39 -9.38 -0.71 -10.39
CA VAL A 39 -9.34 -2.00 -9.69
C VAL A 39 -10.64 -2.76 -9.88
N ASN A 40 -10.53 -4.08 -9.97
CA ASN A 40 -11.62 -5.03 -10.00
C ASN A 40 -12.21 -5.17 -8.60
N GLN A 41 -13.49 -4.87 -8.45
CA GLN A 41 -14.22 -5.02 -7.19
C GLN A 41 -14.98 -6.35 -7.18
N LEU A 42 -14.75 -7.14 -6.14
CA LEU A 42 -15.43 -8.41 -5.90
C LEU A 42 -16.20 -8.32 -4.58
N LEU A 43 -17.48 -8.67 -4.60
CA LEU A 43 -18.30 -8.79 -3.40
C LEU A 43 -18.16 -10.21 -2.84
N ALA A 44 -17.72 -10.33 -1.59
CA ALA A 44 -17.56 -11.61 -0.92
C ALA A 44 -18.79 -11.92 -0.06
N THR A 45 -19.74 -12.68 -0.60
CA THR A 45 -20.99 -13.00 0.11
C THR A 45 -20.86 -14.32 0.88
N PRO A 46 -21.00 -14.33 2.23
CA PRO A 46 -21.00 -15.56 3.00
C PRO A 46 -22.30 -16.34 2.80
N LEU A 47 -22.17 -17.60 2.39
CA LEU A 47 -23.28 -18.53 2.20
C LEU A 47 -23.37 -19.55 3.34
N LYS A 48 -24.56 -20.13 3.50
CA LYS A 48 -24.82 -21.21 4.45
C LYS A 48 -23.88 -22.39 4.18
N GLY A 49 -23.35 -22.99 5.25
CA GLY A 49 -22.43 -24.13 5.15
C GLY A 49 -20.97 -23.76 4.93
N ASN A 50 -20.55 -22.56 5.39
CA ASN A 50 -19.16 -22.09 5.32
C ASN A 50 -18.62 -21.96 3.89
N LYS A 51 -19.50 -21.59 2.96
CA LYS A 51 -19.15 -21.31 1.57
C LYS A 51 -19.07 -19.80 1.36
N MET A 52 -18.17 -19.36 0.48
CA MET A 52 -18.05 -17.96 0.08
C MET A 52 -18.32 -17.88 -1.42
N GLU A 53 -19.19 -16.96 -1.81
CA GLU A 53 -19.42 -16.60 -3.21
C GLU A 53 -18.74 -15.26 -3.49
N TYR A 54 -18.14 -15.14 -4.68
CA TYR A 54 -17.41 -13.95 -5.10
C TYR A 54 -18.04 -13.40 -6.37
N ASP A 55 -18.76 -12.30 -6.25
CA ASP A 55 -19.45 -11.67 -7.38
C ASP A 55 -18.64 -10.50 -7.93
N PHE A 56 -18.44 -10.46 -9.25
CA PHE A 56 -17.74 -9.35 -9.89
C PHE A 56 -18.66 -8.14 -10.02
N MET A 57 -18.34 -7.09 -9.26
CA MET A 57 -19.12 -5.84 -9.19
C MET A 57 -18.70 -4.83 -10.24
N GLY A 58 -17.59 -5.06 -10.94
CA GLY A 58 -17.08 -4.19 -11.99
C GLY A 58 -15.69 -3.63 -11.68
N VAL A 59 -15.33 -2.58 -12.40
CA VAL A 59 -14.05 -1.88 -12.27
C VAL A 59 -14.31 -0.51 -11.67
N VAL A 60 -13.68 -0.22 -10.52
CA VAL A 60 -13.82 1.05 -9.81
C VAL A 60 -12.51 1.83 -9.76
N PRO A 61 -12.58 3.17 -9.84
CA PRO A 61 -11.40 4.01 -9.69
C PRO A 61 -11.04 4.15 -8.21
N VAL A 62 -9.84 3.70 -7.82
CA VAL A 62 -9.29 3.87 -6.47
C VAL A 62 -8.19 4.93 -6.47
N THR A 63 -8.30 5.87 -5.52
CA THR A 63 -7.28 6.90 -5.31
C THR A 63 -6.10 6.29 -4.56
N CYS A 64 -4.89 6.47 -5.09
CA CYS A 64 -3.66 5.96 -4.51
C CYS A 64 -2.62 7.07 -4.33
N SER A 65 -1.70 6.92 -3.38
CA SER A 65 -0.61 7.87 -3.17
C SER A 65 0.57 7.56 -4.08
N ARG A 66 1.09 8.57 -4.79
CA ARG A 66 2.32 8.44 -5.60
C ARG A 66 3.55 8.61 -4.70
N SER A 67 3.77 7.63 -3.85
CA SER A 67 4.85 7.54 -2.87
C SER A 67 5.32 6.10 -2.74
N VAL A 68 6.52 5.89 -2.21
CA VAL A 68 7.05 4.56 -1.92
C VAL A 68 6.24 3.87 -0.82
N PHE A 69 5.85 4.61 0.21
CA PHE A 69 4.98 4.09 1.28
C PHE A 69 3.59 4.75 1.26
N PRO A 70 2.56 4.11 1.84
CA PRO A 70 1.20 4.67 1.94
C PRO A 70 1.19 6.02 2.68
N ARG A 71 0.48 7.01 2.13
CA ARG A 71 0.32 8.35 2.73
C ARG A 71 -1.13 8.81 2.68
N ARG A 72 -1.54 9.56 3.71
CA ARG A 72 -2.89 10.17 3.84
C ARG A 72 -4.05 9.16 3.72
N GLY A 73 -3.88 7.95 4.25
CA GLY A 73 -4.92 6.92 4.22
C GLY A 73 -5.10 6.23 2.86
N ASN A 74 -4.28 6.57 1.86
CA ASN A 74 -4.29 5.91 0.55
C ASN A 74 -3.10 4.96 0.43
N ASP A 75 -3.34 3.80 -0.18
CA ASP A 75 -2.29 2.85 -0.53
C ASP A 75 -1.37 3.43 -1.61
N ALA A 76 -0.13 2.94 -1.65
CA ALA A 76 0.83 3.35 -2.66
C ALA A 76 0.40 2.85 -4.06
N CYS A 77 0.45 3.72 -5.07
CA CYS A 77 -0.03 3.36 -6.42
C CYS A 77 0.65 2.13 -7.01
N TRP A 78 1.94 1.93 -6.75
CA TRP A 78 2.66 0.74 -7.23
C TRP A 78 2.14 -0.57 -6.61
N TRP A 79 1.61 -0.50 -5.38
CA TRP A 79 1.03 -1.64 -4.68
C TRP A 79 -0.35 -1.96 -5.25
N VAL A 80 -1.19 -0.94 -5.42
CA VAL A 80 -2.53 -1.05 -6.01
C VAL A 80 -2.46 -1.56 -7.46
N GLU A 81 -1.48 -1.09 -8.23
CA GLU A 81 -1.26 -1.55 -9.61
C GLU A 81 -0.91 -3.05 -9.69
N ARG A 82 -0.28 -3.62 -8.64
CA ARG A 82 0.00 -5.05 -8.55
C ARG A 82 -1.14 -5.86 -7.95
N HIS A 83 -1.97 -5.24 -7.10
CA HIS A 83 -3.11 -5.85 -6.42
C HIS A 83 -4.39 -5.17 -6.86
N LYS A 84 -4.71 -5.30 -8.14
CA LYS A 84 -5.90 -4.69 -8.75
C LYS A 84 -7.22 -5.33 -8.33
N THR A 85 -7.22 -6.27 -7.39
CA THR A 85 -8.42 -6.96 -6.95
C THR A 85 -8.71 -6.56 -5.51
N GLN A 86 -9.83 -5.88 -5.30
CA GLN A 86 -10.33 -5.49 -3.98
C GLN A 86 -11.59 -6.28 -3.63
N TRP A 87 -11.71 -6.60 -2.34
CA TRP A 87 -12.80 -7.37 -1.77
C TRP A 87 -13.63 -6.44 -0.89
N GLU A 88 -14.95 -6.47 -1.06
CA GLU A 88 -15.91 -5.78 -0.20
C GLU A 88 -16.88 -6.79 0.45
#